data_AF-A0A842WQF0-F1
#
_entry.id   AF-A0A842WQF0-F1
#
_cell.length_a   1.000
_cell.length_b   1.000
_cell.length_c   1.000
_cell.angle_alpha   90.00
_cell.angle_beta   90.00
_cell.angle_gamma   90.00
#
_symmetry.space_group_name_H-M   'P 1'
#
loop_
_entity.id
_entity.type
_entity.pdbx_description
1 polymer ?
#
loop_
_entity_poly.entity_id
_entity_poly.type
_entity_poly.pdbx_seq_one_letter_code
_entity_poly.pdbx_strand_id
1 'polypeptide(L)'
;MTIHNRTPFILCCVGGIMLIASGTSGAIGVMGPFLQNLIDLFGIEAAYSIQQIIGILGALTIIGGVVVIFGGFLLTTRRVEFGRKVIFAAVILGVLSLIASMIQLIVSGNLIMDLIQQFAQSIGWLGAILCIEARIIAEQRPMMQS
;
A
#
# COMPACT_ATOMS: atom_id res chain seq x y z
N MET A 1 -9.88 -24.01 18.05
CA MET A 1 -9.16 -23.66 16.80
C MET A 1 -7.75 -23.27 17.15
N THR A 2 -6.77 -24.14 16.93
CA THR A 2 -5.35 -23.88 17.20
C THR A 2 -4.76 -23.08 16.04
N ILE A 3 -4.47 -21.80 16.28
CA ILE A 3 -3.94 -20.89 15.26
C ILE A 3 -2.50 -21.30 14.97
N HIS A 4 -2.27 -21.95 13.83
CA HIS A 4 -0.97 -22.52 13.44
C HIS A 4 0.06 -21.46 13.01
N ASN A 5 -0.33 -20.17 12.89
CA ASN A 5 0.57 -19.12 12.42
C ASN A 5 0.16 -17.70 12.91
N ARG A 6 0.18 -17.46 14.23
CA ARG A 6 -0.24 -16.16 14.82
C ARG A 6 0.66 -14.99 14.42
N THR A 7 1.97 -15.19 14.38
CA THR A 7 2.95 -14.13 14.11
C THR A 7 2.78 -13.49 12.73
N PRO A 8 2.74 -14.25 11.61
CA PRO A 8 2.56 -13.62 10.29
C PRO A 8 1.17 -13.00 10.13
N PHE A 9 0.13 -13.53 10.77
CA PHE A 9 -1.19 -12.91 10.77
C PHE A 9 -1.17 -11.51 11.39
N ILE A 10 -0.54 -11.35 12.56
CA ILE A 10 -0.44 -10.07 13.25
C ILE A 10 0.36 -9.07 12.41
N LEU A 11 1.47 -9.50 11.79
CA LEU A 11 2.28 -8.66 10.91
C LEU A 11 1.50 -8.18 9.68
N CYS A 12 0.70 -9.04 9.04
CA CYS A 12 -0.19 -8.65 7.94
C CYS A 12 -1.29 -7.68 8.40
N CYS A 13 -1.86 -7.86 9.60
CA CYS A 13 -2.85 -6.95 10.14
C CYS A 13 -2.27 -5.55 10.38
N VAL A 14 -1.13 -5.48 11.07
CA VAL A 14 -0.46 -4.20 11.37
C VAL A 14 0.00 -3.53 10.07
N GLY A 15 0.66 -4.28 9.19
CA GLY A 15 1.14 -3.74 7.91
C GLY A 15 0.02 -3.30 6.98
N GLY A 16 -1.10 -4.03 6.94
CA GLY A 16 -2.29 -3.67 6.17
C GLY A 16 -2.96 -2.39 6.69
N ILE A 17 -3.09 -2.23 8.01
CA ILE A 17 -3.61 -0.99 8.62
C ILE A 17 -2.70 0.20 8.30
N MET A 18 -1.38 0.01 8.39
CA MET A 18 -0.41 1.05 8.03
C MET A 18 -0.52 1.46 6.55
N LEU A 19 -0.66 0.49 5.63
CA LEU A 19 -0.89 0.75 4.21
C LEU A 19 -2.18 1.56 3.99
N ILE A 20 -3.28 1.18 4.66
CA ILE A 20 -4.55 1.93 4.59
C ILE A 20 -4.37 3.36 5.08
N ALA A 21 -3.75 3.55 6.25
CA ALA A 21 -3.53 4.86 6.84
C ALA A 21 -2.64 5.76 5.95
N SER A 22 -1.64 5.17 5.28
CA SER A 22 -0.82 5.89 4.31
C SER A 22 -1.59 6.29 3.06
N GLY A 23 -2.45 5.40 2.55
CA GLY A 23 -3.22 5.63 1.33
C GLY A 23 -4.29 6.71 1.50
N THR A 24 -4.95 6.75 2.66
CA THR A 24 -5.92 7.80 2.98
C THR A 24 -5.24 9.16 3.16
N SER A 25 -4.08 9.21 3.80
CA SER A 25 -3.40 10.47 4.10
C SER A 25 -2.61 11.03 2.91
N GLY A 26 -2.02 10.16 2.07
CA GLY A 26 -1.24 10.55 0.90
C GLY A 26 -2.08 11.07 -0.27
N ALA A 27 -3.31 10.57 -0.43
CA ALA A 27 -4.19 10.98 -1.53
C ALA A 27 -4.85 12.36 -1.31
N ILE A 28 -5.05 12.78 -0.06
CA ILE A 28 -5.83 13.99 0.26
C ILE A 28 -4.95 15.27 0.23
N GLY A 29 -3.68 15.18 0.64
CA GLY A 29 -2.83 16.36 0.83
C GLY A 29 -2.27 17.00 -0.46
N VAL A 30 -2.10 16.23 -1.54
CA VAL A 30 -1.35 16.68 -2.73
C VAL A 30 -2.24 17.08 -3.90
N MET A 31 -3.51 16.69 -3.89
CA MET A 31 -4.35 16.76 -5.09
C MET A 31 -4.59 18.19 -5.60
N GLY A 32 -4.68 19.17 -4.72
CA GLY A 32 -4.86 20.58 -5.10
C GLY A 32 -3.69 21.15 -5.91
N PRO A 33 -2.49 21.30 -5.31
CA PRO A 33 -1.34 21.89 -6.00
C PRO A 33 -0.83 21.05 -7.17
N PHE A 34 -0.99 19.73 -7.15
CA PHE A 34 -0.62 18.86 -8.28
C PHE A 34 -1.47 19.13 -9.52
N LEU A 35 -2.78 19.33 -9.37
CA LEU A 35 -3.67 19.55 -10.51
C LEU A 35 -3.33 20.86 -11.23
N GLN A 36 -3.01 21.91 -10.46
CA GLN A 36 -2.69 23.23 -11.01
C GLN A 36 -1.41 23.17 -11.86
N ASN A 37 -0.35 22.53 -11.36
CA ASN A 37 0.91 22.37 -12.09
C ASN A 37 0.76 21.48 -13.34
N LEU A 38 -0.11 20.46 -13.32
CA LEU A 38 -0.37 19.66 -14.51
C LEU A 38 -1.12 20.43 -15.59
N ILE A 39 -2.08 21.28 -15.19
CA ILE A 39 -2.79 22.14 -16.13
C ILE A 39 -1.80 23.05 -16.85
N ASP A 40 -0.84 23.63 -16.11
CA ASP A 40 0.17 24.53 -16.65
C ASP A 40 1.17 23.83 -17.60
N LEU A 41 1.47 22.54 -17.39
CA LEU A 41 2.46 21.79 -18.18
C LEU A 41 1.87 21.02 -19.38
N PHE A 42 0.71 20.40 -19.20
CA PHE A 42 0.13 19.44 -20.16
C PHE A 42 -1.26 19.87 -20.68
N GLY A 43 -1.83 20.96 -20.17
CA GLY A 43 -3.18 21.40 -20.49
C GLY A 43 -4.27 20.66 -19.70
N ILE A 44 -5.46 21.25 -19.70
CA ILE A 44 -6.58 20.87 -18.81
C ILE A 44 -7.01 19.40 -19.02
N GLU A 45 -7.12 18.93 -20.26
CA GLU A 45 -7.65 17.59 -20.54
C GLU A 45 -6.71 16.45 -20.10
N ALA A 46 -5.40 16.63 -20.29
CA ALA A 46 -4.40 15.66 -19.86
C ALA A 46 -4.23 15.67 -18.33
N ALA A 47 -4.34 16.84 -17.71
CA ALA A 47 -4.27 17.00 -16.25
C ALA A 47 -5.35 16.21 -15.51
N TYR A 48 -6.61 16.33 -15.95
CA TYR A 48 -7.73 15.59 -15.37
C TYR A 48 -7.59 14.08 -15.55
N SER A 49 -7.13 13.62 -16.72
CA SER A 49 -6.94 12.20 -17.00
C SER A 49 -5.88 11.57 -16.08
N ILE A 50 -4.74 12.25 -15.90
CA ILE A 50 -3.66 11.79 -15.01
C ILE A 50 -4.10 11.83 -13.54
N GLN A 51 -4.84 12.86 -13.13
CA GLN A 51 -5.39 12.95 -11.78
C GLN A 51 -6.30 11.76 -11.44
N GLN A 52 -7.18 11.37 -12.37
CA GLN A 52 -8.06 10.21 -12.18
C GLN A 52 -7.27 8.91 -12.02
N ILE A 53 -6.25 8.69 -12.86
CA ILE A 53 -5.40 7.49 -12.76
C ILE A 53 -4.74 7.41 -11.38
N ILE A 54 -4.19 8.52 -10.88
CA ILE A 54 -3.50 8.51 -9.59
C ILE A 54 -4.49 8.40 -8.43
N GLY A 55 -5.69 8.99 -8.54
CA GLY A 55 -6.78 8.79 -7.58
C GLY A 55 -7.18 7.31 -7.48
N ILE A 56 -7.25 6.60 -8.61
CA ILE A 56 -7.50 5.16 -8.65
C ILE A 56 -6.36 4.39 -7.99
N LEU A 57 -5.10 4.74 -8.25
CA LEU A 57 -3.95 4.13 -7.57
C LEU A 57 -4.02 4.32 -6.04
N GLY A 58 -4.39 5.51 -5.58
CA GLY A 58 -4.61 5.80 -4.16
C GLY A 58 -5.67 4.87 -3.55
N ALA A 59 -6.80 4.71 -4.24
CA ALA A 59 -7.85 3.76 -3.82
C ALA A 59 -7.35 2.31 -3.83
N LEU A 60 -6.52 1.92 -4.81
CA LEU A 60 -5.89 0.60 -4.87
C LEU A 60 -4.95 0.34 -3.68
N THR A 61 -4.35 1.37 -3.08
CA THR A 61 -3.56 1.21 -1.84
C THR A 61 -4.42 0.79 -0.67
N ILE A 62 -5.58 1.43 -0.52
CA ILE A 62 -6.54 1.13 0.55
C ILE A 62 -7.07 -0.29 0.36
N ILE A 63 -7.47 -0.63 -0.87
CA ILE A 63 -7.91 -1.98 -1.23
C ILE A 63 -6.78 -2.97 -0.99
N GLY A 64 -5.54 -2.65 -1.38
CA GLY A 64 -4.35 -3.46 -1.16
C GLY A 64 -4.15 -3.75 0.32
N GLY A 65 -4.23 -2.76 1.20
CA GLY A 65 -4.13 -2.96 2.64
C GLY A 65 -5.21 -3.89 3.19
N VAL A 66 -6.47 -3.75 2.74
CA VAL A 66 -7.55 -4.67 3.10
C VAL A 66 -7.28 -6.09 2.61
N VAL A 67 -6.83 -6.23 1.35
CA VAL A 67 -6.49 -7.53 0.75
C VAL A 67 -5.33 -8.20 1.48
N VAL A 68 -4.34 -7.45 1.98
CA VAL A 68 -3.27 -8.01 2.80
C VAL A 68 -3.81 -8.54 4.14
N ILE A 69 -4.76 -7.86 4.78
CA ILE A 69 -5.41 -8.34 6.01
C ILE A 69 -6.13 -9.67 5.75
N PHE A 70 -6.91 -9.75 4.66
CA PHE A 70 -7.57 -10.99 4.24
C PHE A 70 -6.57 -12.09 3.85
N GLY A 71 -5.48 -11.72 3.16
CA GLY A 71 -4.40 -12.63 2.80
C GLY A 71 -3.71 -13.20 4.03
N GLY A 72 -3.50 -12.39 5.07
CA GLY A 72 -3.01 -12.80 6.38
C GLY A 72 -3.93 -13.82 7.04
N PHE A 73 -5.26 -13.61 6.97
CA PHE A 73 -6.21 -14.61 7.46
C PHE A 73 -6.07 -15.94 6.71
N LEU A 74 -5.87 -15.90 5.39
CA LEU A 74 -5.62 -17.11 4.60
C LEU A 74 -4.34 -17.85 4.98
N LEU A 75 -3.31 -17.16 5.47
CA LEU A 75 -2.08 -17.80 5.99
C LEU A 75 -2.35 -18.67 7.23
N THR A 76 -3.47 -18.46 7.93
CA THR A 76 -3.88 -19.30 9.06
C THR A 76 -4.63 -20.56 8.63
N THR A 77 -4.99 -20.66 7.35
CA THR A 77 -5.75 -21.79 6.76
C THR A 77 -4.81 -22.74 6.02
N ARG A 78 -5.29 -23.94 5.65
CA ARG A 78 -4.55 -24.94 4.83
C ARG A 78 -4.07 -24.42 3.46
N ARG A 79 -4.51 -23.24 3.00
CA ARG A 79 -4.16 -22.64 1.68
C ARG A 79 -3.12 -21.54 1.80
N VAL A 80 -2.03 -21.79 2.51
CA VAL A 80 -0.94 -20.81 2.77
C VAL A 80 -0.34 -20.27 1.47
N GLU A 81 -0.16 -21.11 0.45
CA GLU A 81 0.39 -20.68 -0.84
C GLU A 81 -0.47 -19.63 -1.56
N PHE A 82 -1.80 -19.77 -1.48
CA PHE A 82 -2.71 -18.79 -2.08
C PHE A 82 -2.68 -17.47 -1.29
N GLY A 83 -2.68 -17.54 0.04
CA GLY A 83 -2.51 -16.36 0.90
C GLY A 83 -1.23 -15.59 0.58
N ARG A 84 -0.11 -16.30 0.36
CA ARG A 84 1.17 -15.70 -0.02
C ARG A 84 1.13 -14.93 -1.35
N LYS A 85 0.46 -15.49 -2.37
CA LYS A 85 0.32 -14.84 -3.69
C LYS A 85 -0.55 -13.58 -3.59
N VAL A 86 -1.64 -13.66 -2.82
CA VAL A 86 -2.57 -12.54 -2.59
C VAL A 86 -1.86 -11.39 -1.87
N ILE A 87 -1.12 -11.67 -0.79
CA ILE A 87 -0.36 -10.64 -0.06
C ILE A 87 0.66 -9.98 -0.99
N PHE A 88 1.40 -10.76 -1.78
CA PHE A 88 2.42 -10.22 -2.67
C PHE A 88 1.83 -9.27 -3.73
N ALA A 89 0.72 -9.68 -4.37
CA ALA A 89 0.03 -8.82 -5.34
C ALA A 89 -0.47 -7.52 -4.70
N ALA A 90 -1.04 -7.62 -3.50
CA ALA A 90 -1.57 -6.46 -2.78
C ALA A 90 -0.48 -5.50 -2.31
N VAL A 91 0.68 -6.01 -1.87
CA VAL A 91 1.84 -5.18 -1.51
C VAL A 91 2.40 -4.45 -2.73
N ILE A 92 2.53 -5.12 -3.88
CA ILE A 92 2.98 -4.45 -5.11
C ILE A 92 2.06 -3.30 -5.48
N LEU A 93 0.74 -3.52 -5.44
CA LEU A 93 -0.22 -2.46 -5.72
C LEU A 93 -0.10 -1.28 -4.75
N GLY A 94 0.08 -1.56 -3.45
CA GLY A 94 0.30 -0.52 -2.44
C GLY A 94 1.59 0.27 -2.66
N VAL A 95 2.70 -0.43 -2.96
CA VAL A 95 4.00 0.19 -3.23
C VAL A 95 3.97 1.04 -4.51
N LEU A 96 3.31 0.55 -5.57
CA LEU A 96 3.16 1.31 -6.83
C LEU A 96 2.45 2.64 -6.59
N SER A 97 1.42 2.65 -5.76
CA SER A 97 0.72 3.89 -5.43
C SER A 97 1.54 4.80 -4.50
N LEU A 98 2.30 4.25 -3.55
CA LEU A 98 3.24 5.05 -2.75
C LEU A 98 4.25 5.76 -3.64
N ILE A 99 4.82 5.06 -4.63
CA ILE A 99 5.70 5.66 -5.64
C ILE A 99 4.96 6.73 -6.44
N ALA A 100 3.73 6.47 -6.90
CA ALA A 100 2.94 7.46 -7.63
C ALA A 100 2.75 8.75 -6.82
N SER A 101 2.48 8.64 -5.51
CA SER A 101 2.34 9.81 -4.65
C SER A 101 3.65 10.59 -4.42
N MET A 102 4.80 9.91 -4.45
CA MET A 102 6.11 10.60 -4.47
C MET A 102 6.34 11.35 -5.77
N ILE A 103 5.96 10.76 -6.92
CA ILE A 103 6.03 11.43 -8.22
C ILE A 103 5.13 12.68 -8.22
N GLN A 104 3.93 12.59 -7.63
CA GLN A 104 3.04 13.74 -7.52
C GLN A 104 3.67 14.91 -6.76
N LEU A 105 4.37 14.65 -5.66
CA LEU A 105 5.07 15.69 -4.91
C LEU A 105 6.11 16.41 -5.77
N ILE A 106 6.95 15.65 -6.47
CA ILE A 106 7.99 16.20 -7.33
C ILE A 106 7.37 17.08 -8.45
N VAL A 107 6.33 16.57 -9.11
CA VAL A 107 5.65 17.29 -10.20
C VAL A 107 4.87 18.52 -9.70
N SER A 108 4.36 18.48 -8.47
CA SER A 108 3.67 19.63 -7.86
C SER A 108 4.60 20.79 -7.49
N GLY A 109 5.91 20.67 -7.74
CA GLY A 109 6.91 21.68 -7.38
C GLY A 109 7.14 21.84 -5.88
N ASN A 110 6.41 21.08 -5.05
CA ASN A 110 6.51 21.14 -3.61
C ASN A 110 7.53 20.12 -3.11
N LEU A 111 8.81 20.51 -3.21
CA LEU A 111 9.94 19.71 -2.71
C LEU A 111 9.98 19.64 -1.18
N ILE A 112 9.29 20.56 -0.50
CA ILE A 112 9.12 20.56 0.96
C ILE A 112 7.82 19.83 1.26
N MET A 113 7.96 18.52 1.42
CA MET A 113 6.86 17.64 1.76
C MET A 113 6.27 18.03 3.13
N ASP A 114 4.95 18.21 3.22
CA ASP A 114 4.30 18.50 4.50
C ASP A 114 4.56 17.38 5.52
N LEU A 115 4.66 17.74 6.79
CA LEU A 115 5.02 16.81 7.87
C LEU A 115 4.04 15.63 7.93
N ILE A 116 2.74 15.89 7.75
CA ILE A 116 1.70 14.85 7.72
C ILE A 116 1.96 13.86 6.58
N GLN A 117 2.36 14.38 5.43
CA GLN A 117 2.60 13.56 4.25
C GLN A 117 3.90 12.76 4.35
N GLN A 118 4.94 13.32 4.96
CA GLN A 118 6.17 12.60 5.29
C GLN A 118 5.86 11.40 6.19
N PHE A 119 5.07 11.62 7.25
CA PHE A 119 4.62 10.52 8.13
C PHE A 119 3.78 9.50 7.36
N ALA A 120 2.86 9.93 6.50
CA ALA A 120 2.07 9.03 5.68
C ALA A 120 2.94 8.13 4.79
N GLN A 121 3.95 8.69 4.10
CA GLN A 121 4.89 7.90 3.32
C GLN A 121 5.66 6.92 4.18
N SER A 122 6.28 7.37 5.28
CA SER A 122 7.04 6.48 6.15
C SER A 122 6.20 5.33 6.69
N ILE A 123 4.96 5.59 7.11
CA ILE A 123 4.03 4.56 7.57
C ILE A 123 3.67 3.59 6.43
N GLY A 124 3.46 4.10 5.21
CA GLY A 124 3.17 3.26 4.04
C GLY A 124 4.30 2.30 3.69
N TRP A 125 5.54 2.80 3.67
CA TRP A 125 6.74 1.98 3.42
C TRP A 125 6.96 0.94 4.53
N LEU A 126 6.79 1.33 5.80
CA LEU A 126 6.85 0.40 6.93
C LEU A 126 5.76 -0.67 6.83
N GLY A 127 4.54 -0.29 6.47
CA GLY A 127 3.43 -1.21 6.25
C GLY A 127 3.75 -2.22 5.15
N ALA A 128 4.31 -1.79 4.02
CA ALA A 128 4.74 -2.66 2.94
C ALA A 128 5.82 -3.66 3.38
N ILE A 129 6.84 -3.19 4.11
CA ILE A 129 7.94 -4.04 4.63
C ILE A 129 7.39 -5.11 5.57
N LEU A 130 6.53 -4.73 6.53
CA LEU A 130 5.93 -5.68 7.47
C LEU A 130 5.13 -6.78 6.76
N CYS A 131 4.43 -6.43 5.68
CA CYS A 131 3.68 -7.40 4.88
C CYS A 131 4.60 -8.37 4.12
N ILE A 132 5.77 -7.91 3.67
CA ILE A 132 6.80 -8.78 3.05
C ILE A 132 7.42 -9.70 4.09
N GLU A 133 7.78 -9.19 5.27
CA GLU A 133 8.29 -9.99 6.38
C GLU A 133 7.28 -11.08 6.81
N ALA A 134 5.99 -10.73 6.91
CA ALA A 134 4.94 -11.68 7.20
C ALA A 134 4.89 -12.83 6.17
N ARG A 135 5.09 -12.50 4.88
CA ARG A 135 5.16 -13.49 3.79
C ARG A 135 6.40 -14.39 3.91
N ILE A 136 7.57 -13.83 4.23
CA ILE A 136 8.82 -14.60 4.39
C ILE A 136 8.73 -15.55 5.58
N ILE A 137 8.21 -15.08 6.72
CA ILE A 137 8.02 -15.92 7.91
C ILE A 137 7.02 -17.06 7.63
N ALA A 138 5.97 -16.78 6.87
CA ALA A 138 5.02 -17.81 6.44
C ALA A 138 5.65 -18.84 5.47
N GLU A 139 6.66 -18.44 4.70
CA GLU A 139 7.42 -19.33 3.80
C GLU A 139 8.41 -20.22 4.53
N GLN A 140 8.93 -19.81 5.69
CA GLN A 140 9.81 -20.62 6.53
C GLN A 140 9.06 -21.62 7.43
N ARG A 141 7.74 -21.45 7.60
CA ARG A 141 6.87 -22.41 8.30
C ARG A 141 5.87 -23.10 7.36
N PRO A 142 6.30 -23.63 6.19
CA PRO A 142 5.41 -24.50 5.43
C PRO A 142 5.21 -25.74 6.31
N MET A 143 3.95 -26.15 6.48
CA MET A 143 3.53 -27.24 7.37
C MET A 143 4.56 -28.37 7.33
N MET A 144 5.35 -28.54 8.40
CA MET A 144 6.11 -29.77 8.59
C MET A 144 5.06 -30.87 8.60
N GLN A 145 5.04 -31.64 7.52
CA GLN A 145 4.17 -32.78 7.33
C GLN A 145 4.41 -33.71 8.52
N SER A 146 3.44 -33.81 9.43
CA SER A 146 3.31 -34.96 10.32
C SER A 146 2.71 -36.11 9.52
#